data_AF-A0A2H9SWY0-F1
#
_entry.id   AF-A0A2H9SWY0-F1
#
_cell.length_a   1.000
_cell.length_b   1.000
_cell.length_c   1.000
_cell.angle_alpha   90.00
_cell.angle_beta   90.00
_cell.angle_gamma   90.00
#
_symmetry.space_group_name_H-M   'P 1'
#
loop_
_entity.id
_entity.type
_entity.pdbx_description
1 polymer ?
#
loop_
_entity_poly.entity_id
_entity_poly.type
_entity_poly.pdbx_seq_one_letter_code
_entity_poly.pdbx_strand_id
1 'polypeptide(L)'
;MDITEKKINRQIQFWALVGPLITLLTFVVLLKKTTTGSLYLPILILIGFPICWKWKIRGFAIALGALFAFFVFSYGNIPIEDRFWQFGMGMAVTLSFAVTALSFEEVDALIRSLQVESTSRLTNLLHLDEKFKASEQKLYEECEMLKGQVEVFSAELHEKEVLTQRQEKLIQIVRNELMTLQAQHEGLLNELFQKREEVKRMQAQETVSLPTEVFDRHVDEEKITEITQQQHLKEIAFTQLEEEFKQLHKNLEIQSEMRNQQEVLVEDLRELLRLREAALKQSESELVQAREHVKEKQLLEANLEHLKKEFETVQYKNLELSEAHQSKVLLLTQAVEKTENELSMHKTVIEEMKACLTAQEGDINEYKAKALSLEAGKSQEIDHLQAQLNEKSGLLARTQAQIQQLSVEKDALVEKLNQLSQVIPQAKATDSSAELIEADRALRRIKGMYEQLKSQFHEKSQVLDETRRQLFAVEEKLLLSQIEIQEKERYEYSEIEAELEKHLIATHKASKKMYQEACQEIEALHEIIANLLQPA
;
A
#
# COMPACT_ATOMS: atom_id res chain seq x y z
N MET A 1 -5.51 6.46 -13.67
CA MET A 1 -4.92 7.61 -14.38
C MET A 1 -5.70 7.78 -15.66
N ASP A 2 -6.48 8.86 -15.73
CA ASP A 2 -7.49 9.01 -16.77
C ASP A 2 -6.85 9.24 -18.15
N ILE A 3 -7.55 8.77 -19.19
CA ILE A 3 -7.11 8.89 -20.59
C ILE A 3 -6.88 10.37 -20.98
N THR A 4 -7.58 11.29 -20.33
CA THR A 4 -7.46 12.75 -20.48
C THR A 4 -6.12 13.28 -19.96
N GLU A 5 -5.69 12.85 -18.76
CA GLU A 5 -4.39 13.23 -18.17
C GLU A 5 -3.22 12.82 -19.06
N LYS A 6 -3.28 11.60 -19.63
CA LYS A 6 -2.25 11.09 -20.55
C LYS A 6 -2.18 11.92 -21.84
N LYS A 7 -3.31 12.37 -22.37
CA LYS A 7 -3.35 13.22 -23.58
C LYS A 7 -2.77 14.60 -23.31
N ILE A 8 -3.14 15.22 -22.18
CA ILE A 8 -2.65 16.53 -21.78
C ILE A 8 -1.14 16.49 -21.55
N ASN A 9 -0.63 15.48 -20.85
CA ASN A 9 0.81 15.33 -20.59
C ASN A 9 1.61 15.16 -21.89
N ARG A 10 1.10 14.38 -22.87
CA ARG A 10 1.74 14.25 -24.19
C ARG A 10 1.76 15.56 -24.98
N GLN A 11 0.66 16.32 -24.95
CA GLN A 11 0.62 17.62 -25.61
C GLN A 11 1.64 18.58 -25.01
N ILE A 12 1.77 18.58 -23.68
CA ILE A 12 2.69 19.47 -22.97
C ILE A 12 4.15 19.09 -23.21
N GLN A 13 4.47 17.79 -23.17
CA GLN A 13 5.81 17.30 -23.55
C GLN A 13 6.16 17.67 -24.99
N PHE A 14 5.19 17.59 -25.90
CA PHE A 14 5.37 18.01 -27.28
C PHE A 14 5.69 19.51 -27.37
N TRP A 15 4.88 20.38 -26.75
CA TRP A 15 5.10 21.83 -26.79
C TRP A 15 6.39 22.28 -26.10
N ALA A 16 6.75 21.65 -24.99
CA ALA A 16 8.01 21.91 -24.29
C ALA A 16 9.25 21.54 -25.13
N LEU A 17 9.11 20.59 -26.06
CA LEU A 17 10.21 20.13 -26.93
C LEU A 17 10.27 20.90 -28.25
N VAL A 18 9.14 21.41 -28.75
CA VAL A 18 9.05 22.16 -30.00
C VAL A 18 9.88 23.45 -29.96
N GLY A 19 9.83 24.22 -28.86
CA GLY A 19 10.59 25.47 -28.72
C GLY A 19 12.11 25.27 -28.86
N PRO A 20 12.74 24.42 -28.02
CA PRO A 20 14.16 24.08 -28.12
C PRO A 20 14.56 23.47 -29.48
N LEU A 21 13.68 22.70 -30.11
CA LEU A 21 13.94 22.14 -31.43
C LEU A 21 13.99 23.24 -32.51
N ILE A 22 13.07 24.20 -32.47
CA ILE A 22 13.08 25.35 -33.39
C ILE A 22 14.30 26.25 -33.14
N THR A 23 14.69 26.52 -31.88
CA THR A 23 15.92 27.30 -31.60
C THR A 23 17.16 26.59 -32.13
N LEU A 24 17.27 25.26 -31.95
CA LEU A 24 18.39 24.48 -32.43
C LEU A 24 18.45 24.43 -33.97
N LEU A 25 17.31 24.24 -34.63
CA LEU A 25 17.24 24.31 -36.10
C LEU A 25 17.66 25.69 -36.62
N THR A 26 17.17 26.76 -35.97
CA THR A 26 17.52 28.14 -36.33
C THR A 26 19.01 28.40 -36.12
N PHE A 27 19.59 27.86 -35.05
CA PHE A 27 21.03 27.92 -34.77
C PHE A 27 21.87 27.20 -35.84
N VAL A 28 21.45 25.99 -36.27
CA VAL A 28 22.13 25.24 -37.34
C VAL A 28 22.09 25.99 -38.67
N VAL A 29 20.95 26.61 -39.01
CA VAL A 29 20.81 27.44 -40.22
C VAL A 29 21.75 28.65 -40.15
N LEU A 30 21.89 29.28 -38.99
CA LEU A 30 22.84 30.39 -38.78
C LEU A 30 24.30 29.96 -38.90
N LEU A 31 24.65 28.76 -38.42
CA LEU A 31 26.02 28.23 -38.55
C LEU A 31 26.41 27.93 -40.00
N LYS A 32 25.47 27.45 -40.83
CA LYS A 32 25.75 27.16 -42.23
C LYS A 32 25.93 28.40 -43.11
N LYS A 33 25.29 29.52 -42.75
CA LYS A 33 25.40 30.78 -43.48
C LYS A 33 26.29 31.74 -42.68
N THR A 34 27.59 31.48 -42.71
CA THR A 34 28.65 32.30 -42.11
C THR A 34 28.85 33.60 -42.89
N THR A 35 27.87 34.49 -42.82
CA THR A 35 28.07 35.89 -43.21
C THR A 35 28.92 36.55 -42.12
N THR A 36 29.99 37.27 -42.50
CA THR A 36 30.98 37.87 -41.59
C THR A 36 30.40 38.82 -40.53
N GLY A 37 29.15 39.27 -40.69
CA GLY A 37 28.43 40.11 -39.74
C GLY A 37 27.35 39.41 -38.89
N SER A 38 27.08 38.11 -39.06
CA SER A 38 25.92 37.43 -38.42
C SER A 38 26.22 36.76 -37.07
N LEU A 39 27.46 36.80 -36.58
CA LEU A 39 27.88 36.08 -35.37
C LEU A 39 27.14 36.50 -34.09
N TYR A 40 26.53 37.67 -34.07
CA TYR A 40 25.76 38.15 -32.92
C TYR A 40 24.49 37.32 -32.68
N LEU A 41 23.83 36.79 -33.72
CA LEU A 41 22.60 36.01 -33.57
C LEU A 41 22.84 34.65 -32.87
N PRO A 42 23.82 33.82 -33.26
CA PRO A 42 24.17 32.61 -32.52
C PRO A 42 24.52 32.86 -31.05
N ILE A 43 25.28 33.92 -30.76
CA ILE A 43 25.64 34.30 -29.38
C ILE A 43 24.39 34.68 -28.59
N LEU A 44 23.48 35.44 -29.23
CA LEU A 44 22.24 35.86 -28.60
C LEU A 44 21.26 34.71 -28.40
N ILE A 45 21.25 33.69 -29.25
CA ILE A 45 20.52 32.43 -29.02
C ILE A 45 21.11 31.69 -27.81
N LEU A 46 22.44 31.57 -27.76
CA LEU A 46 23.15 30.83 -26.72
C LEU A 46 22.96 31.43 -25.32
N ILE A 47 22.89 32.77 -25.23
CA ILE A 47 22.63 33.50 -23.98
C ILE A 47 21.13 33.66 -23.72
N GLY A 48 20.35 33.94 -24.75
CA GLY A 48 18.92 34.20 -24.65
C GLY A 48 18.11 32.97 -24.26
N PHE A 49 18.48 31.78 -24.73
CA PHE A 49 17.76 30.55 -24.39
C PHE A 49 17.80 30.22 -22.88
N PRO A 50 18.96 30.20 -22.19
CA PRO A 50 19.02 30.03 -20.74
C PRO A 50 18.27 31.12 -19.95
N ILE A 51 18.26 32.36 -20.44
CA ILE A 51 17.53 33.46 -19.80
C ILE A 51 16.02 33.23 -19.91
N CYS A 52 15.52 32.86 -21.09
CA CYS A 52 14.12 32.49 -21.31
C CYS A 52 13.72 31.27 -20.46
N TRP A 53 14.62 30.29 -20.32
CA TRP A 53 14.41 29.12 -19.46
C TRP A 53 14.26 29.52 -17.98
N LYS A 54 15.20 30.32 -17.46
CA LYS A 54 15.25 30.64 -16.02
C LYS A 54 14.16 31.63 -15.61
N TRP A 55 13.88 32.63 -16.45
CA TRP A 55 13.03 33.78 -16.09
C TRP A 55 11.71 33.85 -16.88
N LYS A 56 11.39 32.83 -17.69
CA LYS A 56 10.10 32.66 -18.38
C LYS A 56 9.74 33.91 -19.19
N ILE A 57 8.53 34.45 -19.04
CA ILE A 57 8.05 35.63 -19.79
C ILE A 57 8.89 36.90 -19.54
N ARG A 58 9.46 37.04 -18.34
CA ARG A 58 10.40 38.14 -18.03
C ARG A 58 11.72 37.94 -18.76
N GLY A 59 12.19 36.70 -18.82
CA GLY A 59 13.35 36.30 -19.61
C GLY A 59 13.15 36.57 -21.10
N PHE A 60 11.98 36.24 -21.64
CA PHE A 60 11.59 36.56 -23.01
C PHE A 60 11.64 38.07 -23.30
N ALA A 61 11.05 38.90 -22.44
CA ALA A 61 11.08 40.35 -22.61
C ALA A 61 12.52 40.91 -22.63
N ILE A 62 13.40 40.37 -21.77
CA ILE A 62 14.81 40.75 -21.73
C ILE A 62 15.56 40.29 -22.98
N ALA A 63 15.35 39.04 -23.42
CA ALA A 63 15.97 38.50 -24.63
C ALA A 63 15.51 39.24 -25.89
N LEU A 64 14.22 39.61 -25.97
CA LEU A 64 13.65 40.41 -27.05
C LEU A 64 14.21 41.83 -27.05
N GLY A 65 14.31 42.46 -25.89
CA GLY A 65 14.93 43.79 -25.75
C GLY A 65 16.39 43.79 -26.18
N ALA A 66 17.16 42.76 -25.79
CA ALA A 66 18.54 42.58 -26.24
C ALA A 66 18.62 42.37 -27.76
N LEU A 67 17.79 41.47 -28.33
CA LEU A 67 17.73 41.22 -29.77
C LEU A 67 17.44 42.50 -30.55
N PHE A 68 16.47 43.29 -30.10
CA PHE A 68 16.10 44.57 -30.71
C PHE A 68 17.25 45.58 -30.63
N ALA A 69 17.90 45.73 -29.47
CA ALA A 69 19.03 46.63 -29.30
C ALA A 69 20.22 46.25 -30.22
N PHE A 70 20.54 44.96 -30.31
CA PHE A 70 21.58 44.46 -31.22
C PHE A 70 21.21 44.66 -32.69
N PHE A 71 19.93 44.50 -33.05
CA PHE A 71 19.46 44.74 -34.41
C PHE A 71 19.59 46.22 -34.79
N VAL A 72 19.16 47.15 -33.93
CA VAL A 72 19.29 48.60 -34.16
C VAL A 72 20.76 49.01 -34.27
N PHE A 73 21.62 48.52 -33.38
CA PHE A 73 23.06 48.81 -33.41
C PHE A 73 23.75 48.27 -34.67
N SER A 74 23.35 47.08 -35.14
CA SER A 74 23.99 46.42 -36.29
C SER A 74 23.41 46.85 -37.63
N TYR A 75 22.23 47.48 -37.66
CA TYR A 75 21.49 47.81 -38.89
C TYR A 75 22.31 48.63 -39.91
N GLY A 76 23.15 49.55 -39.43
CA GLY A 76 24.00 50.38 -40.28
C GLY A 76 25.13 49.62 -40.98
N ASN A 77 25.59 48.50 -40.39
CA ASN A 77 26.73 47.73 -40.88
C ASN A 77 26.33 46.57 -41.81
N ILE A 78 25.03 46.30 -41.97
CA ILE A 78 24.52 45.17 -42.76
C ILE A 78 24.28 45.61 -44.23
N PRO A 79 24.86 44.91 -45.23
CA PRO A 79 24.60 45.19 -46.63
C PRO A 79 23.12 44.99 -46.96
N ILE A 80 22.58 45.80 -47.88
CA ILE A 80 21.13 45.89 -48.15
C ILE A 80 20.52 44.52 -48.48
N GLU A 81 21.26 43.69 -49.23
CA GLU A 81 20.86 42.34 -49.65
C GLU A 81 20.63 41.38 -48.47
N ASP A 82 21.39 41.54 -47.38
CA ASP A 82 21.29 40.68 -46.20
C ASP A 82 20.30 41.19 -45.15
N ARG A 83 19.82 42.43 -45.25
CA ARG A 83 18.92 43.02 -44.24
C ARG A 83 17.62 42.23 -44.11
N PHE A 84 17.03 41.83 -45.22
CA PHE A 84 15.80 41.04 -45.23
C PHE A 84 16.02 39.64 -44.61
N TRP A 85 17.17 39.03 -44.92
CA TRP A 85 17.55 37.74 -44.34
C TRP A 85 17.75 37.82 -42.82
N GLN A 86 18.50 38.81 -42.35
CA GLN A 86 18.75 39.03 -40.92
C GLN A 86 17.45 39.34 -40.16
N PHE A 87 16.55 40.10 -40.77
CA PHE A 87 15.22 40.36 -40.20
C PHE A 87 14.40 39.07 -40.08
N GLY A 88 14.36 38.25 -41.14
CA GLY A 88 13.68 36.95 -41.12
C GLY A 88 14.23 36.01 -40.03
N MET A 89 15.55 35.93 -39.89
CA MET A 89 16.18 35.14 -38.83
C MET A 89 15.91 35.71 -37.44
N GLY A 90 15.93 37.03 -37.27
CA GLY A 90 15.57 37.69 -36.01
C GLY A 90 14.12 37.41 -35.59
N MET A 91 13.19 37.42 -36.55
CA MET A 91 11.79 37.04 -36.32
C MET A 91 11.65 35.57 -35.94
N ALA A 92 12.37 34.67 -36.61
CA ALA A 92 12.37 33.24 -36.29
C ALA A 92 12.91 32.98 -34.86
N VAL A 93 14.00 33.63 -34.47
CA VAL A 93 14.56 33.56 -33.11
C VAL A 93 13.56 34.10 -32.08
N THR A 94 12.92 35.24 -32.38
CA THR A 94 11.90 35.84 -31.51
C THR A 94 10.71 34.91 -31.31
N LEU A 95 10.19 34.33 -32.39
CA LEU A 95 9.09 33.37 -32.34
C LEU A 95 9.48 32.14 -31.53
N SER A 96 10.70 31.65 -31.72
CA SER A 96 11.21 30.49 -30.99
C SER A 96 11.33 30.77 -29.48
N PHE A 97 11.80 31.96 -29.08
CA PHE A 97 11.80 32.37 -27.68
C PHE A 97 10.38 32.54 -27.12
N ALA A 98 9.44 33.06 -27.91
CA ALA A 98 8.04 33.19 -27.50
C ALA A 98 7.40 31.81 -27.25
N VAL A 99 7.54 30.87 -28.18
CA VAL A 99 7.05 29.49 -28.03
C VAL A 99 7.68 28.82 -26.81
N THR A 100 8.99 28.99 -26.63
CA THR A 100 9.71 28.44 -25.48
C THR A 100 9.18 29.02 -24.17
N ALA A 101 9.03 30.34 -24.06
CA ALA A 101 8.54 30.99 -22.84
C ALA A 101 7.08 30.61 -22.51
N LEU A 102 6.20 30.58 -23.51
CA LEU A 102 4.80 30.20 -23.33
C LEU A 102 4.67 28.72 -22.94
N SER A 103 5.47 27.84 -23.56
CA SER A 103 5.46 26.41 -23.23
C SER A 103 5.83 26.16 -21.76
N PHE A 104 6.82 26.89 -21.22
CA PHE A 104 7.17 26.77 -19.81
C PHE A 104 6.08 27.30 -18.89
N GLU A 105 5.42 28.41 -19.25
CA GLU A 105 4.33 28.96 -18.44
C GLU A 105 3.12 28.01 -18.37
N GLU A 106 2.76 27.36 -19.49
CA GLU A 106 1.74 26.32 -19.52
C GLU A 106 2.12 25.09 -18.69
N VAL A 107 3.37 24.63 -18.78
CA VAL A 107 3.90 23.52 -17.97
C VAL A 107 3.80 23.84 -16.48
N ASP A 108 4.22 25.04 -16.05
CA ASP A 108 4.15 25.44 -14.65
C ASP A 108 2.72 25.60 -14.15
N ALA A 109 1.83 26.17 -14.97
CA ALA A 109 0.42 26.29 -14.64
C ALA A 109 -0.21 24.90 -14.45
N LEU A 110 0.13 23.94 -15.31
CA LEU A 110 -0.31 22.56 -15.17
C LEU A 110 0.24 21.92 -13.89
N ILE A 111 1.56 22.04 -13.64
CA ILE A 111 2.19 21.48 -12.44
C ILE A 111 1.51 22.02 -11.18
N ARG A 112 1.22 23.33 -11.14
CA ARG A 112 0.48 23.93 -10.03
C ARG A 112 -0.94 23.38 -9.92
N SER A 113 -1.66 23.22 -11.03
CA SER A 113 -3.01 22.65 -11.01
C SER A 113 -3.02 21.20 -10.49
N LEU A 114 -2.06 20.38 -10.94
CA LEU A 114 -1.87 19.01 -10.45
C LEU A 114 -1.46 18.99 -8.98
N GLN A 115 -0.62 19.93 -8.55
CA GLN A 115 -0.23 20.04 -7.15
C GLN A 115 -1.43 20.40 -6.28
N VAL A 116 -2.25 21.39 -6.67
CA VAL A 116 -3.49 21.75 -5.96
C VAL A 116 -4.49 20.60 -5.96
N GLU A 117 -4.64 19.89 -7.06
CA GLU A 117 -5.52 18.73 -7.12
C GLU A 117 -5.01 17.59 -6.23
N SER A 118 -3.71 17.31 -6.24
CA SER A 118 -3.10 16.28 -5.39
C SER A 118 -3.22 16.62 -3.90
N THR A 119 -3.02 17.87 -3.51
CA THR A 119 -3.18 18.31 -2.12
C THR A 119 -4.65 18.27 -1.71
N SER A 120 -5.58 18.64 -2.60
CA SER A 120 -7.02 18.51 -2.39
C SER A 120 -7.46 17.05 -2.21
N ARG A 121 -7.02 16.15 -3.09
CA ARG A 121 -7.27 14.70 -2.97
C ARG A 121 -6.69 14.15 -1.67
N LEU A 122 -5.48 14.57 -1.29
CA LEU A 122 -4.85 14.18 -0.02
C LEU A 122 -5.65 14.68 1.19
N THR A 123 -6.09 15.94 1.19
CA THR A 123 -6.94 16.47 2.28
C THR A 123 -8.29 15.77 2.38
N ASN A 124 -8.88 15.39 1.25
CA ASN A 124 -10.11 14.59 1.23
C ASN A 124 -9.88 13.18 1.79
N LEU A 125 -8.75 12.55 1.47
CA LEU A 125 -8.37 11.25 2.05
C LEU A 125 -8.12 11.36 3.56
N LEU A 126 -7.46 12.42 4.02
CA LEU A 126 -7.27 12.66 5.46
C LEU A 126 -8.61 12.89 6.18
N HIS A 127 -9.54 13.62 5.57
CA HIS A 127 -10.87 13.83 6.14
C HIS A 127 -11.72 12.54 6.15
N LEU A 128 -11.54 11.67 5.15
CA LEU A 128 -12.13 10.33 5.16
C LEU A 128 -11.55 9.46 6.28
N ASP A 129 -10.23 9.48 6.49
CA ASP A 129 -9.57 8.76 7.60
C ASP A 129 -10.07 9.25 8.97
N GLU A 130 -10.23 10.57 9.14
CA GLU A 130 -10.80 11.16 10.36
C GLU A 130 -12.26 10.72 10.58
N LYS A 131 -13.07 10.66 9.52
CA LYS A 131 -14.44 10.12 9.59
C LYS A 131 -14.47 8.64 9.92
N PHE A 132 -13.55 7.84 9.38
CA PHE A 132 -13.42 6.43 9.70
C PHE A 132 -13.08 6.24 11.19
N LYS A 133 -12.11 6.98 11.72
CA LYS A 133 -11.76 6.96 13.15
C LYS A 133 -12.94 7.37 14.04
N ALA A 134 -13.66 8.42 13.67
CA ALA A 134 -14.85 8.84 14.41
C ALA A 134 -15.97 7.76 14.38
N SER A 135 -16.12 7.05 13.25
CA SER A 135 -17.08 5.94 13.16
C SER A 135 -16.64 4.72 13.97
N GLU A 136 -15.34 4.41 13.99
CA GLU A 136 -14.76 3.33 14.79
C GLU A 136 -14.93 3.60 16.29
N GLN A 137 -14.71 4.84 16.72
CA GLN A 137 -14.92 5.24 18.11
C GLN A 137 -16.39 5.12 18.51
N LYS A 138 -17.34 5.54 17.64
CA LYS A 138 -18.78 5.35 17.89
C LYS A 138 -19.16 3.87 18.02
N LEU A 139 -18.63 3.02 17.13
CA LEU A 139 -18.86 1.58 17.22
C LEU A 139 -18.30 1.00 18.52
N TYR A 140 -17.16 1.49 19.00
CA TYR A 140 -16.58 1.06 20.27
C TYR A 140 -17.45 1.49 21.46
N GLU A 141 -17.95 2.73 21.47
CA GLU A 141 -18.89 3.23 22.48
C GLU A 141 -20.21 2.45 22.49
N GLU A 142 -20.76 2.13 21.31
CA GLU A 142 -21.95 1.27 21.18
C GLU A 142 -21.68 -0.16 21.70
N CYS A 143 -20.52 -0.74 21.42
CA CYS A 143 -20.13 -2.04 21.94
C CYS A 143 -19.98 -2.04 23.46
N GLU A 144 -19.39 -1.01 24.07
CA GLU A 144 -19.33 -0.88 25.53
C GLU A 144 -20.73 -0.73 26.15
N MET A 145 -21.61 0.06 25.53
CA MET A 145 -22.99 0.18 25.96
C MET A 145 -23.75 -1.14 25.90
N LEU A 146 -23.63 -1.87 24.78
CA LEU A 146 -24.21 -3.20 24.60
C LEU A 146 -23.67 -4.19 25.63
N LYS A 147 -22.36 -4.17 25.89
CA LYS A 147 -21.74 -4.99 26.93
C LYS A 147 -22.30 -4.68 28.32
N GLY A 148 -22.45 -3.39 28.65
CA GLY A 148 -23.09 -2.97 29.90
C GLY A 148 -24.54 -3.45 30.01
N GLN A 149 -25.32 -3.37 28.92
CA GLN A 149 -26.69 -3.90 28.89
C GLN A 149 -26.73 -5.42 29.09
N VAL A 150 -25.81 -6.16 28.45
CA VAL A 150 -25.69 -7.62 28.62
C VAL A 150 -25.33 -7.96 30.07
N GLU A 151 -24.43 -7.21 30.70
CA GLU A 151 -24.09 -7.39 32.12
C GLU A 151 -25.30 -7.14 33.03
N VAL A 152 -26.09 -6.09 32.79
CA VAL A 152 -27.34 -5.82 33.53
C VAL A 152 -28.34 -6.96 33.35
N PHE A 153 -28.61 -7.38 32.11
CA PHE A 153 -29.54 -8.49 31.85
C PHE A 153 -29.05 -9.81 32.45
N SER A 154 -27.74 -10.05 32.49
CA SER A 154 -27.16 -11.22 33.15
C SER A 154 -27.38 -11.19 34.67
N ALA A 155 -27.28 -10.02 35.29
CA ALA A 155 -27.56 -9.83 36.71
C ALA A 155 -29.05 -10.01 37.02
N GLU A 156 -29.95 -9.46 36.20
CA GLU A 156 -31.40 -9.64 36.33
C GLU A 156 -31.81 -11.12 36.15
N LEU A 157 -31.21 -11.83 35.19
CA LEU A 157 -31.42 -13.27 35.01
C LEU A 157 -31.00 -14.05 36.25
N HIS A 158 -29.83 -13.71 36.81
CA HIS A 158 -29.35 -14.36 38.02
C HIS A 158 -30.25 -14.09 39.23
N GLU A 159 -30.74 -12.85 39.40
CA GLU A 159 -31.71 -12.51 40.44
C GLU A 159 -33.02 -13.31 40.28
N LYS A 160 -33.55 -13.41 39.06
CA LYS A 160 -34.74 -14.21 38.78
C LYS A 160 -34.51 -15.71 39.02
N GLU A 161 -33.32 -16.22 38.72
CA GLU A 161 -32.96 -17.59 39.02
C GLU A 161 -32.97 -17.86 40.53
N VAL A 162 -32.38 -16.96 41.33
CA VAL A 162 -32.42 -17.03 42.80
C VAL A 162 -33.85 -16.96 43.34
N LEU A 163 -34.69 -16.08 42.79
CA LEU A 163 -36.11 -16.00 43.16
C LEU A 163 -36.87 -17.29 42.81
N THR A 164 -36.61 -17.87 41.64
CA THR A 164 -37.23 -19.13 41.21
C THR A 164 -36.82 -20.28 42.14
N GLN A 165 -35.54 -20.38 42.49
CA GLN A 165 -35.05 -21.35 43.48
C GLN A 165 -35.69 -21.15 44.86
N ARG A 166 -35.93 -19.90 45.27
CA ARG A 166 -36.62 -19.59 46.53
C ARG A 166 -38.09 -20.01 46.49
N GLN A 167 -38.78 -19.77 45.38
CA GLN A 167 -40.16 -20.21 45.18
C GLN A 167 -40.27 -21.73 45.17
N GLU A 168 -39.33 -22.42 44.51
CA GLU A 168 -39.29 -23.88 44.49
C GLU A 168 -39.12 -24.48 45.89
N LYS A 169 -38.24 -23.89 46.72
CA LYS A 169 -38.11 -24.25 48.14
C LYS A 169 -39.41 -24.03 48.92
N LEU A 170 -40.10 -22.92 48.69
CA LEU A 170 -41.40 -22.61 49.31
C LEU A 170 -42.47 -23.62 48.91
N ILE A 171 -42.56 -23.96 47.62
CA ILE A 171 -43.47 -24.99 47.11
C ILE A 171 -43.16 -26.33 47.78
N GLN A 172 -41.89 -26.67 47.96
CA GLN A 172 -41.47 -27.90 48.63
C GLN A 172 -41.88 -27.92 50.12
N ILE A 173 -41.75 -26.79 50.83
CA ILE A 173 -42.22 -26.66 52.22
C ILE A 173 -43.74 -26.83 52.30
N VAL A 174 -44.50 -26.11 51.48
CA VAL A 174 -45.97 -26.20 51.46
C VAL A 174 -46.42 -27.62 51.12
N ARG A 175 -45.75 -28.27 50.16
CA ARG A 175 -46.03 -29.68 49.81
C ARG A 175 -45.79 -30.62 50.98
N ASN A 176 -44.74 -30.39 51.76
CA ASN A 176 -44.45 -31.17 52.96
C ASN A 176 -45.51 -30.90 54.06
N GLU A 177 -45.91 -29.65 54.27
CA GLU A 177 -46.97 -29.29 55.21
C GLU A 177 -48.31 -29.95 54.83
N LEU A 178 -48.69 -29.88 53.55
CA LEU A 178 -49.90 -30.52 53.04
C LEU A 178 -49.88 -32.04 53.24
N MET A 179 -48.74 -32.70 53.02
CA MET A 179 -48.55 -34.11 53.31
C MET A 179 -48.70 -34.41 54.81
N THR A 180 -48.14 -33.59 55.70
CA THR A 180 -48.29 -33.78 57.15
C THR A 180 -49.74 -33.56 57.62
N LEU A 181 -50.42 -32.58 57.05
CA LEU A 181 -51.80 -32.24 57.38
C LEU A 181 -52.77 -33.29 56.85
N GLN A 182 -52.49 -33.84 55.67
CA GLN A 182 -53.18 -35.02 55.15
C GLN A 182 -52.99 -36.23 56.07
N ALA A 183 -51.76 -36.53 56.51
CA ALA A 183 -51.49 -37.61 57.46
C ALA A 183 -52.20 -37.41 58.80
N GLN A 184 -52.27 -36.18 59.31
CA GLN A 184 -53.07 -35.83 60.50
C GLN A 184 -54.57 -36.05 60.26
N HIS A 185 -55.10 -35.65 59.12
CA HIS A 185 -56.51 -35.85 58.77
C HIS A 185 -56.85 -37.35 58.64
N GLU A 186 -55.97 -38.16 58.05
CA GLU A 186 -56.10 -39.61 58.01
C GLU A 186 -56.05 -40.22 59.42
N GLY A 187 -55.20 -39.70 60.30
CA GLY A 187 -55.16 -40.05 61.72
C GLY A 187 -56.47 -39.77 62.44
N LEU A 188 -57.00 -38.55 62.33
CA LEU A 188 -58.28 -38.15 62.92
C LEU A 188 -59.47 -38.94 62.36
N LEU A 189 -59.45 -39.25 61.05
CA LEU A 189 -60.46 -40.13 60.44
C LEU A 189 -60.43 -41.51 61.08
N ASN A 190 -59.24 -42.09 61.27
CA ASN A 190 -59.09 -43.37 61.95
C ASN A 190 -59.58 -43.32 63.41
N GLU A 191 -59.27 -42.25 64.14
CA GLU A 191 -59.80 -42.03 65.50
C GLU A 191 -61.33 -41.91 65.52
N LEU A 192 -61.92 -41.17 64.57
CA LEU A 192 -63.38 -41.09 64.43
C LEU A 192 -64.01 -42.45 64.10
N PHE A 193 -63.38 -43.26 63.26
CA PHE A 193 -63.83 -44.62 62.98
C PHE A 193 -63.78 -45.49 64.25
N GLN A 194 -62.71 -45.41 65.04
CA GLN A 194 -62.60 -46.11 66.33
C GLN A 194 -63.67 -45.62 67.33
N LYS A 195 -63.85 -44.31 67.49
CA LYS A 195 -64.89 -43.73 68.36
C LYS A 195 -66.29 -44.10 67.91
N ARG A 196 -66.53 -44.18 66.60
CA ARG A 196 -67.82 -44.65 66.05
C ARG A 196 -68.06 -46.12 66.35
N GLU A 197 -67.02 -46.97 66.35
CA GLU A 197 -67.12 -48.34 66.84
C GLU A 197 -67.38 -48.41 68.35
N GLU A 198 -66.73 -47.56 69.16
CA GLU A 198 -66.99 -47.46 70.60
C GLU A 198 -68.43 -47.00 70.90
N VAL A 199 -68.95 -46.00 70.18
CA VAL A 199 -70.34 -45.54 70.31
C VAL A 199 -71.32 -46.62 69.86
N LYS A 200 -71.00 -47.40 68.82
CA LYS A 200 -71.81 -48.58 68.45
C LYS A 200 -71.80 -49.66 69.54
N ARG A 201 -70.70 -49.82 70.27
CA ARG A 201 -70.64 -50.72 71.45
C ARG A 201 -71.43 -50.18 72.63
N MET A 202 -71.43 -48.87 72.87
CA MET A 202 -72.24 -48.24 73.92
C MET A 202 -73.74 -48.22 73.59
N GLN A 203 -74.12 -47.97 72.33
CA GLN A 203 -75.52 -48.07 71.88
C GLN A 203 -76.06 -49.51 71.86
N ALA A 204 -75.19 -50.52 71.84
CA ALA A 204 -75.59 -51.92 72.05
C ALA A 204 -75.83 -52.25 73.53
N GLN A 205 -75.51 -51.34 74.47
CA GLN A 205 -75.62 -51.55 75.91
C GLN A 205 -76.76 -50.76 76.58
N GLU A 206 -77.45 -49.88 75.84
CA GLU A 206 -78.47 -48.96 76.37
C GLU A 206 -79.76 -48.99 75.53
N THR A 207 -80.53 -50.08 75.64
CA THR A 207 -81.86 -50.23 75.01
C THR A 207 -82.88 -50.91 75.96
N VAL A 208 -83.28 -50.24 77.04
CA VAL A 208 -84.54 -50.43 77.79
C VAL A 208 -84.71 -49.12 78.59
N SER A 209 -85.73 -48.25 78.52
CA SER A 209 -87.12 -48.29 78.10
C SER A 209 -87.65 -46.84 78.09
N LEU A 210 -88.49 -46.49 77.11
CA LEU A 210 -89.46 -45.37 77.10
C LEU A 210 -90.86 -46.00 77.25
N PRO A 211 -91.89 -45.33 77.81
CA PRO A 211 -92.67 -44.40 76.98
C PRO A 211 -93.40 -43.23 77.67
N THR A 212 -93.70 -42.26 76.81
CA THR A 212 -94.55 -41.06 76.88
C THR A 212 -96.05 -41.39 77.03
N GLU A 213 -96.84 -40.50 77.67
CA GLU A 213 -98.04 -39.80 77.12
C GLU A 213 -99.24 -39.49 78.08
N VAL A 214 -99.75 -38.25 77.91
CA VAL A 214 -101.17 -37.80 77.88
C VAL A 214 -101.88 -37.30 79.17
N PHE A 215 -102.82 -36.39 78.89
CA PHE A 215 -103.38 -35.24 79.62
C PHE A 215 -104.86 -35.49 80.02
N ASP A 216 -105.32 -34.74 81.02
CA ASP A 216 -106.68 -34.19 81.30
C ASP A 216 -107.75 -34.85 82.23
N ARG A 217 -108.12 -34.04 83.24
CA ARG A 217 -109.41 -33.69 83.93
C ARG A 217 -110.51 -34.71 84.24
N HIS A 218 -111.12 -34.55 85.44
CA HIS A 218 -112.58 -34.61 85.69
C HIS A 218 -112.99 -33.85 86.98
N VAL A 219 -114.25 -33.40 87.01
CA VAL A 219 -114.96 -32.55 88.01
C VAL A 219 -116.10 -33.37 88.67
N ASP A 220 -116.77 -32.76 89.66
CA ASP A 220 -118.10 -33.07 90.27
C ASP A 220 -118.04 -33.74 91.66
N GLU A 221 -118.88 -33.47 92.68
CA GLU A 221 -120.04 -32.58 92.92
C GLU A 221 -120.42 -32.60 94.44
N GLU A 222 -121.44 -31.79 94.80
CA GLU A 222 -122.33 -31.80 96.01
C GLU A 222 -121.92 -30.95 97.26
N LYS A 223 -122.55 -29.80 97.60
CA LYS A 223 -123.92 -29.49 98.15
C LYS A 223 -124.14 -30.07 99.56
N ILE A 224 -124.51 -29.38 100.65
CA ILE A 224 -125.40 -28.25 101.03
C ILE A 224 -124.99 -27.85 102.49
N THR A 225 -124.83 -26.59 102.90
CA THR A 225 -125.84 -25.73 103.56
C THR A 225 -125.29 -24.29 103.63
N GLU A 226 -125.86 -23.32 102.90
CA GLU A 226 -126.86 -22.37 103.40
C GLU A 226 -126.36 -21.26 104.36
N ILE A 227 -126.16 -20.08 103.76
CA ILE A 227 -126.56 -18.75 104.28
C ILE A 227 -125.94 -18.36 105.64
N THR A 228 -124.61 -18.21 105.66
CA THR A 228 -123.93 -17.18 106.47
C THR A 228 -122.53 -16.79 105.96
N GLN A 229 -122.09 -17.32 104.82
CA GLN A 229 -120.74 -17.13 104.23
C GLN A 229 -120.71 -16.36 102.89
N GLN A 230 -121.81 -15.71 102.48
CA GLN A 230 -121.86 -14.90 101.25
C GLN A 230 -121.11 -13.56 101.33
N GLN A 231 -120.58 -13.18 102.49
CA GLN A 231 -119.67 -12.02 102.61
C GLN A 231 -118.18 -12.40 102.54
N HIS A 232 -117.78 -13.63 102.89
CA HIS A 232 -116.38 -14.05 102.86
C HIS A 232 -115.95 -14.59 101.47
N LEU A 233 -116.89 -15.16 100.69
CA LEU A 233 -116.62 -15.63 99.33
C LEU A 233 -116.36 -14.49 98.33
N LYS A 234 -116.84 -13.27 98.59
CA LYS A 234 -116.51 -12.10 97.75
C LYS A 234 -115.06 -11.65 97.95
N GLU A 235 -114.49 -11.77 99.15
CA GLU A 235 -113.06 -11.48 99.40
C GLU A 235 -112.14 -12.58 98.84
N ILE A 236 -112.56 -13.86 98.90
CA ILE A 236 -111.79 -14.97 98.33
C ILE A 236 -111.81 -14.93 96.79
N ALA A 237 -112.95 -14.60 96.18
CA ALA A 237 -113.03 -14.43 94.72
C ALA A 237 -112.26 -13.19 94.24
N PHE A 238 -112.19 -12.11 95.03
CA PHE A 238 -111.40 -10.92 94.69
C PHE A 238 -109.90 -11.18 94.80
N THR A 239 -109.45 -11.93 95.81
CA THR A 239 -108.05 -12.32 95.97
C THR A 239 -107.60 -13.31 94.89
N GLN A 240 -108.44 -14.28 94.50
CA GLN A 240 -108.15 -15.18 93.37
C GLN A 240 -108.08 -14.43 92.03
N LEU A 241 -108.99 -13.48 91.79
CA LEU A 241 -108.95 -12.66 90.58
C LEU A 241 -107.73 -11.73 90.54
N GLU A 242 -107.33 -11.17 91.69
CA GLU A 242 -106.12 -10.35 91.80
C GLU A 242 -104.85 -11.17 91.56
N GLU A 243 -104.85 -12.45 91.95
CA GLU A 243 -103.76 -13.39 91.72
C GLU A 243 -103.69 -13.85 90.26
N GLU A 244 -104.84 -14.07 89.61
CA GLU A 244 -104.92 -14.30 88.16
C GLU A 244 -104.46 -13.07 87.36
N PHE A 245 -104.83 -11.85 87.78
CA PHE A 245 -104.33 -10.63 87.16
C PHE A 245 -102.81 -10.45 87.35
N LYS A 246 -102.26 -10.82 88.51
CA LYS A 246 -100.81 -10.83 88.73
C LYS A 246 -100.10 -11.87 87.85
N GLN A 247 -100.66 -13.06 87.68
CA GLN A 247 -100.11 -14.07 86.78
C GLN A 247 -100.20 -13.63 85.31
N LEU A 248 -101.31 -13.02 84.90
CA LEU A 248 -101.49 -12.50 83.55
C LEU A 248 -100.52 -11.34 83.27
N HIS A 249 -100.31 -10.45 84.25
CA HIS A 249 -99.34 -9.36 84.16
C HIS A 249 -97.91 -9.90 84.03
N LYS A 250 -97.55 -10.90 84.84
CA LYS A 250 -96.25 -11.58 84.75
C LYS A 250 -96.06 -12.30 83.41
N ASN A 251 -97.11 -12.91 82.86
CA ASN A 251 -97.05 -13.54 81.54
C ASN A 251 -96.90 -12.50 80.41
N LEU A 252 -97.56 -11.35 80.51
CA LEU A 252 -97.39 -10.22 79.60
C LEU A 252 -95.98 -9.62 79.66
N GLU A 253 -95.38 -9.57 80.86
CA GLU A 253 -94.00 -9.13 81.08
C GLU A 253 -92.99 -10.13 80.48
N ILE A 254 -93.18 -11.43 80.69
CA ILE A 254 -92.36 -12.47 80.04
C ILE A 254 -92.51 -12.41 78.52
N GLN A 255 -93.72 -12.17 78.00
CA GLN A 255 -93.96 -12.08 76.56
C GLN A 255 -93.35 -10.81 75.94
N SER A 256 -93.33 -9.70 76.68
CA SER A 256 -92.66 -8.47 76.24
C SER A 256 -91.14 -8.62 76.26
N GLU A 257 -90.57 -9.28 77.27
CA GLU A 257 -89.15 -9.64 77.32
C GLU A 257 -88.76 -10.58 76.17
N MET A 258 -89.58 -11.59 75.86
CA MET A 258 -89.33 -12.52 74.76
C MET A 258 -89.38 -11.81 73.39
N ARG A 259 -90.29 -10.84 73.21
CA ARG A 259 -90.30 -9.98 72.01
C ARG A 259 -89.05 -9.12 71.91
N ASN A 260 -88.62 -8.51 73.02
CA ASN A 260 -87.40 -7.70 73.03
C ASN A 260 -86.16 -8.57 72.70
N GLN A 261 -86.08 -9.79 73.21
CA GLN A 261 -85.01 -10.73 72.85
C GLN A 261 -85.05 -11.14 71.37
N GLN A 262 -86.24 -11.34 70.80
CA GLN A 262 -86.40 -11.62 69.37
C GLN A 262 -85.99 -10.42 68.50
N GLU A 263 -86.32 -9.19 68.90
CA GLU A 263 -85.91 -7.99 68.18
C GLU A 263 -84.38 -7.82 68.21
N VAL A 264 -83.73 -8.05 69.35
CA VAL A 264 -82.26 -8.03 69.46
C VAL A 264 -81.63 -9.09 68.55
N LEU A 265 -82.14 -10.33 68.55
CA LEU A 265 -81.62 -11.40 67.70
C LEU A 265 -81.79 -11.09 66.19
N VAL A 266 -82.90 -10.46 65.81
CA VAL A 266 -83.14 -10.05 64.42
C VAL A 266 -82.17 -8.93 64.01
N GLU A 267 -81.86 -8.01 64.92
CA GLU A 267 -80.90 -6.94 64.65
C GLU A 267 -79.46 -7.48 64.54
N ASP A 268 -79.06 -8.41 65.41
CA ASP A 268 -77.77 -9.11 65.32
C ASP A 268 -77.62 -9.89 64.00
N LEU A 269 -78.69 -10.57 63.56
CA LEU A 269 -78.70 -11.28 62.27
C LEU A 269 -78.59 -10.32 61.08
N ARG A 270 -79.22 -9.14 61.16
CA ARG A 270 -79.06 -8.10 60.13
C ARG A 270 -77.64 -7.56 60.08
N GLU A 271 -77.02 -7.37 61.22
CA GLU A 271 -75.63 -6.90 61.30
C GLU A 271 -74.65 -7.94 60.76
N LEU A 272 -74.83 -9.23 61.10
CA LEU A 272 -74.08 -10.34 60.51
C LEU A 272 -74.25 -10.44 59.00
N LEU A 273 -75.46 -10.23 58.48
CA LEU A 273 -75.71 -10.20 57.03
C LEU A 273 -74.99 -9.03 56.36
N ARG A 274 -75.01 -7.83 56.95
CA ARG A 274 -74.27 -6.66 56.43
C ARG A 274 -72.76 -6.91 56.41
N LEU A 275 -72.21 -7.48 57.48
CA LEU A 275 -70.79 -7.83 57.55
C LEU A 275 -70.42 -8.87 56.49
N ARG A 276 -71.27 -9.89 56.30
CA ARG A 276 -71.06 -10.91 55.26
C ARG A 276 -71.12 -10.33 53.86
N GLU A 277 -72.08 -9.45 53.56
CA GLU A 277 -72.17 -8.77 52.27
C GLU A 277 -70.96 -7.86 52.01
N ALA A 278 -70.46 -7.16 53.03
CA ALA A 278 -69.26 -6.35 52.92
C ALA A 278 -68.02 -7.21 52.65
N ALA A 279 -67.85 -8.32 53.36
CA ALA A 279 -66.76 -9.27 53.13
C ALA A 279 -66.83 -9.91 51.74
N LEU A 280 -68.03 -10.20 51.23
CA LEU A 280 -68.22 -10.78 49.91
C LEU A 280 -67.87 -9.77 48.81
N LYS A 281 -68.28 -8.50 48.95
CA LYS A 281 -67.87 -7.41 48.05
C LYS A 281 -66.37 -7.17 48.05
N GLN A 282 -65.72 -7.28 49.21
CA GLN A 282 -64.27 -7.17 49.32
C GLN A 282 -63.57 -8.36 48.62
N SER A 283 -64.06 -9.58 48.82
CA SER A 283 -63.51 -10.76 48.12
C SER A 283 -63.70 -10.68 46.60
N GLU A 284 -64.82 -10.15 46.12
CA GLU A 284 -65.06 -9.91 44.69
C GLU A 284 -64.09 -8.87 44.11
N SER A 285 -63.81 -7.77 44.82
CA SER A 285 -62.85 -6.77 44.33
C SER A 285 -61.41 -7.32 44.30
N GLU A 286 -61.02 -8.10 45.31
CA GLU A 286 -59.73 -8.79 45.35
C GLU A 286 -59.59 -9.82 44.20
N LEU A 287 -60.67 -10.56 43.87
CA LEU A 287 -60.68 -11.48 42.73
C LEU A 287 -60.57 -10.77 41.38
N VAL A 288 -61.17 -9.58 41.24
CA VAL A 288 -61.04 -8.76 40.02
C VAL A 288 -59.60 -8.28 39.86
N GLN A 289 -58.99 -7.75 40.92
CA GLN A 289 -57.58 -7.33 40.91
C GLN A 289 -56.64 -8.50 40.60
N ALA A 290 -56.87 -9.67 41.21
CA ALA A 290 -56.09 -10.86 40.93
C ALA A 290 -56.21 -11.29 39.45
N ARG A 291 -57.39 -11.17 38.83
CA ARG A 291 -57.58 -11.46 37.40
C ARG A 291 -56.84 -10.45 36.50
N GLU A 292 -56.81 -9.18 36.86
CA GLU A 292 -56.05 -8.16 36.12
C GLU A 292 -54.55 -8.44 36.18
N HIS A 293 -54.02 -8.77 37.36
CA HIS A 293 -52.61 -9.17 37.51
C HIS A 293 -52.26 -10.44 36.71
N VAL A 294 -53.18 -11.41 36.62
CA VAL A 294 -52.97 -12.60 35.78
C VAL A 294 -52.89 -12.23 34.30
N LYS A 295 -53.74 -11.31 33.82
CA LYS A 295 -53.69 -10.83 32.42
C LYS A 295 -52.40 -10.07 32.12
N GLU A 296 -51.98 -9.19 33.03
CA GLU A 296 -50.73 -8.45 32.92
C GLU A 296 -49.52 -9.40 32.88
N LYS A 297 -49.52 -10.42 33.76
CA LYS A 297 -48.50 -11.47 33.77
C LYS A 297 -48.46 -12.24 32.45
N GLN A 298 -49.62 -12.64 31.90
CA GLN A 298 -49.69 -13.32 30.60
C GLN A 298 -49.17 -12.45 29.45
N LEU A 299 -49.45 -11.14 29.47
CA LEU A 299 -48.92 -10.20 28.48
C LEU A 299 -47.39 -10.07 28.58
N LEU A 300 -46.86 -9.98 29.80
CA LEU A 300 -45.42 -9.97 30.07
C LEU A 300 -44.73 -11.26 29.61
N GLU A 301 -45.34 -12.43 29.88
CA GLU A 301 -44.84 -13.73 29.42
C GLU A 301 -44.82 -13.80 27.88
N ALA A 302 -45.87 -13.33 27.20
CA ALA A 302 -45.91 -13.27 25.74
C ALA A 302 -44.84 -12.33 25.15
N ASN A 303 -44.62 -11.16 25.78
CA ASN A 303 -43.58 -10.21 25.36
C ASN A 303 -42.18 -10.78 25.58
N LEU A 304 -41.94 -11.47 26.70
CA LEU A 304 -40.66 -12.14 26.96
C LEU A 304 -40.39 -13.24 25.93
N GLU A 305 -41.40 -14.01 25.55
CA GLU A 305 -41.24 -15.05 24.54
C GLU A 305 -40.99 -14.48 23.14
N HIS A 306 -41.64 -13.35 22.79
CA HIS A 306 -41.35 -12.62 21.56
C HIS A 306 -39.91 -12.10 21.54
N LEU A 307 -39.47 -11.44 22.62
CA LEU A 307 -38.13 -10.88 22.73
C LEU A 307 -37.05 -11.98 22.67
N LYS A 308 -37.33 -13.15 23.26
CA LYS A 308 -36.44 -14.31 23.17
C LYS A 308 -36.29 -14.81 21.73
N LYS A 309 -37.38 -14.88 20.96
CA LYS A 309 -37.33 -15.26 19.54
C LYS A 309 -36.57 -14.25 18.69
N GLU A 310 -36.74 -12.95 18.94
CA GLU A 310 -35.97 -11.92 18.26
C GLU A 310 -34.47 -12.04 18.58
N PHE A 311 -34.13 -12.28 19.85
CA PHE A 311 -32.74 -12.48 20.28
C PHE A 311 -32.11 -13.71 19.61
N GLU A 312 -32.81 -14.84 19.57
CA GLU A 312 -32.36 -16.05 18.86
C GLU A 312 -32.16 -15.79 17.35
N THR A 313 -33.05 -15.01 16.73
CA THR A 313 -32.94 -14.63 15.31
C THR A 313 -31.72 -13.74 15.06
N VAL A 314 -31.45 -12.78 15.95
CA VAL A 314 -30.27 -11.90 15.86
C VAL A 314 -28.98 -12.69 16.10
N GLN A 315 -28.95 -13.61 17.07
CA GLN A 315 -27.81 -14.50 17.29
C GLN A 315 -27.49 -15.33 16.04
N TYR A 316 -28.51 -15.92 15.42
CA TYR A 316 -28.33 -16.71 14.21
C TYR A 316 -27.75 -15.87 13.05
N LYS A 317 -28.28 -14.66 12.83
CA LYS A 317 -27.75 -13.74 11.81
C LYS A 317 -26.32 -13.31 12.08
N ASN A 318 -25.97 -13.05 13.35
CA ASN A 318 -24.60 -12.70 13.72
C ASN A 318 -23.63 -13.88 13.52
N LEU A 319 -24.09 -15.11 13.76
CA LEU A 319 -23.30 -16.31 13.49
C LEU A 319 -23.02 -16.46 11.99
N GLU A 320 -24.07 -16.37 11.14
CA GLU A 320 -23.90 -16.41 9.68
C GLU A 320 -22.97 -15.30 9.16
N LEU A 321 -23.12 -14.09 9.70
CA LEU A 321 -22.25 -12.96 9.35
C LEU A 321 -20.79 -13.22 9.79
N SER A 322 -20.58 -13.82 10.97
CA SER A 322 -19.24 -14.16 11.44
C SER A 322 -18.59 -15.25 10.58
N GLU A 323 -19.34 -16.27 10.17
CA GLU A 323 -18.85 -17.33 9.28
C GLU A 323 -18.51 -16.76 7.90
N ALA A 324 -19.34 -15.86 7.37
CA ALA A 324 -19.07 -15.16 6.11
C ALA A 324 -17.80 -14.30 6.19
N HIS A 325 -17.60 -13.57 7.28
CA HIS A 325 -16.37 -12.82 7.51
C HIS A 325 -15.14 -13.73 7.64
N GLN A 326 -15.26 -14.85 8.35
CA GLN A 326 -14.16 -15.81 8.51
C GLN A 326 -13.75 -16.43 7.17
N SER A 327 -14.73 -16.78 6.33
CA SER A 327 -14.49 -17.25 4.96
C SER A 327 -13.78 -16.18 4.10
N LYS A 328 -14.23 -14.92 4.19
CA LYS A 328 -13.60 -13.81 3.48
C LYS A 328 -12.16 -13.54 3.94
N VAL A 329 -11.91 -13.62 5.25
CA VAL A 329 -10.55 -13.49 5.80
C VAL A 329 -9.66 -14.60 5.28
N LEU A 330 -10.13 -15.85 5.25
CA LEU A 330 -9.37 -16.98 4.72
C LEU A 330 -8.99 -16.78 3.24
N LEU A 331 -9.93 -16.34 2.41
CA LEU A 331 -9.67 -16.04 0.98
C LEU A 331 -8.65 -14.91 0.81
N LEU A 332 -8.74 -13.85 1.62
CA LEU A 332 -7.78 -12.75 1.59
C LEU A 332 -6.39 -13.20 2.05
N THR A 333 -6.29 -14.04 3.08
CA THR A 333 -5.01 -14.61 3.53
C THR A 333 -4.36 -15.45 2.44
N GLN A 334 -5.13 -16.29 1.74
CA GLN A 334 -4.62 -17.07 0.60
C GLN A 334 -4.16 -16.19 -0.56
N ALA A 335 -4.88 -15.11 -0.86
CA ALA A 335 -4.47 -14.15 -1.89
C ALA A 335 -3.16 -13.44 -1.52
N VAL A 336 -3.01 -13.02 -0.25
CA VAL A 336 -1.76 -12.41 0.25
C VAL A 336 -0.59 -13.40 0.11
N GLU A 337 -0.75 -14.64 0.58
CA GLU A 337 0.29 -15.67 0.48
C GLU A 337 0.71 -15.93 -0.97
N LYS A 338 -0.25 -15.97 -1.91
CA LYS A 338 0.05 -16.08 -3.34
C LYS A 338 0.89 -14.90 -3.85
N THR A 339 0.51 -13.67 -3.51
CA THR A 339 1.26 -12.47 -3.92
C THR A 339 2.64 -12.37 -3.29
N GLU A 340 2.80 -12.84 -2.04
CA GLU A 340 4.11 -12.90 -1.38
C GLU A 340 5.04 -13.92 -2.05
N ASN A 341 4.51 -15.06 -2.48
CA ASN A 341 5.26 -16.07 -3.25
C ASN A 341 5.69 -15.52 -4.62
N GLU A 342 4.79 -14.85 -5.35
CA GLU A 342 5.11 -14.17 -6.62
C GLU A 342 6.18 -13.08 -6.42
N LEU A 343 6.08 -12.28 -5.37
CA LEU A 343 7.07 -11.26 -5.04
C LEU A 343 8.45 -11.88 -4.71
N SER A 344 8.46 -13.02 -4.01
CA SER A 344 9.70 -13.77 -3.74
C SER A 344 10.35 -14.26 -5.03
N MET A 345 9.57 -14.81 -5.97
CA MET A 345 10.07 -15.24 -7.29
C MET A 345 10.62 -14.07 -8.12
N HIS A 346 9.96 -12.92 -8.12
CA HIS A 346 10.48 -11.74 -8.83
C HIS A 346 11.78 -11.22 -8.20
N LYS A 347 11.92 -11.29 -6.86
CA LYS A 347 13.18 -10.92 -6.19
C LYS A 347 14.35 -11.82 -6.62
N THR A 348 14.14 -13.14 -6.75
CA THR A 348 15.21 -14.04 -7.21
C THR A 348 15.59 -13.75 -8.65
N VAL A 349 14.62 -13.51 -9.54
CA VAL A 349 14.89 -13.14 -10.95
C VAL A 349 15.67 -11.82 -11.05
N ILE A 350 15.34 -10.82 -10.21
CA ILE A 350 16.08 -9.55 -10.19
C ILE A 350 17.54 -9.75 -9.75
N GLU A 351 17.79 -10.59 -8.75
CA GLU A 351 19.16 -10.89 -8.31
C GLU A 351 19.95 -11.68 -9.37
N GLU A 352 19.32 -12.62 -10.07
CA GLU A 352 19.92 -13.32 -11.22
C GLU A 352 20.26 -12.35 -12.37
N MET A 353 19.35 -11.42 -12.70
CA MET A 353 19.62 -10.39 -13.70
C MET A 353 20.77 -9.47 -13.31
N LYS A 354 20.87 -9.09 -12.03
CA LYS A 354 22.01 -8.30 -11.53
C LYS A 354 23.32 -9.07 -11.65
N ALA A 355 23.33 -10.35 -11.29
CA ALA A 355 24.52 -11.19 -11.43
C ALA A 355 24.97 -11.34 -12.91
N CYS A 356 24.01 -11.41 -13.83
CA CYS A 356 24.30 -11.44 -15.27
C CYS A 356 24.89 -10.10 -15.77
N LEU A 357 24.35 -8.97 -15.30
CA LEU A 357 24.87 -7.64 -15.64
C LEU A 357 26.30 -7.44 -15.12
N THR A 358 26.59 -7.85 -13.88
CA THR A 358 27.95 -7.73 -13.32
C THR A 358 28.95 -8.63 -14.04
N ALA A 359 28.52 -9.83 -14.49
CA ALA A 359 29.34 -10.69 -15.34
C ALA A 359 29.65 -10.02 -16.69
N GLN A 360 28.64 -9.45 -17.36
CA GLN A 360 28.83 -8.71 -18.62
C GLN A 360 29.73 -7.49 -18.47
N GLU A 361 29.62 -6.74 -17.38
CA GLU A 361 30.55 -5.64 -17.08
C GLU A 361 31.99 -6.14 -16.91
N GLY A 362 32.17 -7.31 -16.29
CA GLY A 362 33.47 -7.99 -16.19
C GLY A 362 34.07 -8.28 -17.56
N ASP A 363 33.30 -8.92 -18.44
CA ASP A 363 33.73 -9.27 -19.80
C ASP A 363 34.10 -8.01 -20.60
N ILE A 364 33.26 -6.96 -20.56
CA ILE A 364 33.53 -5.68 -21.25
C ILE A 364 34.87 -5.07 -20.77
N ASN A 365 35.15 -5.12 -19.47
CA ASN A 365 36.39 -4.60 -18.93
C ASN A 365 37.60 -5.44 -19.35
N GLU A 366 37.46 -6.76 -19.45
CA GLU A 366 38.51 -7.64 -19.99
C GLU A 366 38.81 -7.33 -21.46
N TYR A 367 37.78 -7.17 -22.31
CA TYR A 367 37.97 -6.80 -23.71
C TYR A 367 38.61 -5.42 -23.88
N LYS A 368 38.22 -4.43 -23.06
CA LYS A 368 38.89 -3.11 -23.04
C LYS A 368 40.36 -3.21 -22.66
N ALA A 369 40.70 -4.04 -21.67
CA ALA A 369 42.08 -4.25 -21.26
C ALA A 369 42.91 -4.91 -22.38
N LYS A 370 42.34 -5.92 -23.07
CA LYS A 370 42.98 -6.55 -24.24
C LYS A 370 43.21 -5.54 -25.37
N ALA A 371 42.22 -4.73 -25.71
CA ALA A 371 42.33 -3.67 -26.73
C ALA A 371 43.48 -2.71 -26.42
N LEU A 372 43.54 -2.19 -25.18
CA LEU A 372 44.60 -1.28 -24.74
C LEU A 372 45.99 -1.92 -24.80
N SER A 373 46.11 -3.20 -24.43
CA SER A 373 47.39 -3.92 -24.51
C SER A 373 47.87 -4.11 -25.95
N LEU A 374 46.93 -4.35 -26.89
CA LEU A 374 47.23 -4.52 -28.31
C LEU A 374 47.66 -3.19 -28.95
N GLU A 375 46.96 -2.10 -28.64
CA GLU A 375 47.32 -0.75 -29.09
C GLU A 375 48.70 -0.32 -28.56
N ALA A 376 48.98 -0.59 -27.27
CA ALA A 376 50.28 -0.32 -26.67
C ALA A 376 51.41 -1.10 -27.35
N GLY A 377 51.18 -2.39 -27.67
CA GLY A 377 52.15 -3.22 -28.39
C GLY A 377 52.48 -2.68 -29.78
N LYS A 378 51.47 -2.27 -30.55
CA LYS A 378 51.66 -1.68 -31.89
C LYS A 378 52.37 -0.33 -31.83
N SER A 379 52.04 0.52 -30.87
CA SER A 379 52.73 1.80 -30.67
C SER A 379 54.23 1.60 -30.40
N GLN A 380 54.58 0.63 -29.55
CA GLN A 380 55.98 0.30 -29.26
C GLN A 380 56.75 -0.18 -30.49
N GLU A 381 56.10 -0.95 -31.37
CA GLU A 381 56.71 -1.42 -32.62
C GLU A 381 57.01 -0.25 -33.58
N ILE A 382 56.09 0.71 -33.71
CA ILE A 382 56.30 1.93 -34.51
C ILE A 382 57.46 2.75 -33.95
N ASP A 383 57.48 2.98 -32.63
CA ASP A 383 58.53 3.75 -31.98
C ASP A 383 59.91 3.10 -32.19
N HIS A 384 59.98 1.77 -32.11
CA HIS A 384 61.18 1.02 -32.37
C HIS A 384 61.64 1.13 -33.84
N LEU A 385 60.73 1.01 -34.81
CA LEU A 385 61.05 1.19 -36.23
C LEU A 385 61.49 2.62 -36.56
N GLN A 386 60.87 3.63 -35.95
CA GLN A 386 61.29 5.03 -36.08
C GLN A 386 62.69 5.27 -35.48
N ALA A 387 63.00 4.67 -34.34
CA ALA A 387 64.33 4.75 -33.75
C ALA A 387 65.39 4.13 -34.68
N GLN A 388 65.11 2.97 -35.27
CA GLN A 388 66.00 2.34 -36.25
C GLN A 388 66.19 3.21 -37.50
N LEU A 389 65.12 3.84 -38.01
CA LEU A 389 65.19 4.75 -39.15
C LEU A 389 66.10 5.96 -38.85
N ASN A 390 65.94 6.56 -37.68
CA ASN A 390 66.76 7.69 -37.23
C ASN A 390 68.24 7.31 -37.06
N GLU A 391 68.52 6.11 -36.56
CA GLU A 391 69.90 5.61 -36.44
C GLU A 391 70.54 5.42 -37.82
N LYS A 392 69.83 4.76 -38.75
CA LYS A 392 70.34 4.46 -40.10
C LYS A 392 70.51 5.71 -40.94
N SER A 393 69.58 6.66 -40.88
CA SER A 393 69.70 7.96 -41.56
C SER A 393 70.89 8.77 -41.02
N GLY A 394 71.13 8.74 -39.71
CA GLY A 394 72.33 9.32 -39.09
C GLY A 394 73.63 8.69 -39.60
N LEU A 395 73.67 7.36 -39.75
CA LEU A 395 74.83 6.64 -40.27
C LEU A 395 75.09 6.95 -41.76
N LEU A 396 74.02 7.06 -42.56
CA LEU A 396 74.08 7.48 -43.96
C LEU A 396 74.65 8.90 -44.10
N ALA A 397 74.19 9.85 -43.28
CA ALA A 397 74.70 11.22 -43.29
C ALA A 397 76.21 11.28 -42.96
N ARG A 398 76.66 10.49 -41.96
CA ARG A 398 78.08 10.41 -41.60
C ARG A 398 78.94 9.80 -42.71
N THR A 399 78.51 8.69 -43.30
CA THR A 399 79.25 8.03 -44.39
C THR A 399 79.32 8.90 -45.64
N GLN A 400 78.24 9.61 -45.98
CA GLN A 400 78.21 10.55 -47.10
C GLN A 400 79.15 11.75 -46.87
N ALA A 401 79.19 12.30 -45.66
CA ALA A 401 80.15 13.36 -45.31
C ALA A 401 81.61 12.88 -45.44
N GLN A 402 81.89 11.64 -45.02
CA GLN A 402 83.23 11.05 -45.16
C GLN A 402 83.62 10.83 -46.64
N ILE A 403 82.69 10.40 -47.49
CA ILE A 403 82.94 10.24 -48.94
C ILE A 403 83.24 11.60 -49.57
N GLN A 404 82.53 12.66 -49.18
CA GLN A 404 82.82 14.02 -49.65
C GLN A 404 84.21 14.48 -49.24
N GLN A 405 84.64 14.22 -48.00
CA GLN A 405 86.00 14.53 -47.56
C GLN A 405 87.07 13.77 -48.37
N LEU A 406 86.89 12.45 -48.56
CA LEU A 406 87.83 11.65 -49.36
C LEU A 406 87.85 12.08 -50.84
N SER A 407 86.74 12.55 -51.39
CA SER A 407 86.68 13.13 -52.75
C SER A 407 87.59 14.35 -52.87
N VAL A 408 87.51 15.27 -51.91
CA VAL A 408 88.34 16.48 -51.90
C VAL A 408 89.83 16.11 -51.76
N GLU A 409 90.16 15.17 -50.89
CA GLU A 409 91.54 14.67 -50.74
C GLU A 409 92.05 14.00 -52.02
N LYS A 410 91.19 13.23 -52.70
CA LYS A 410 91.52 12.57 -53.97
C LYS A 410 91.81 13.60 -55.04
N ASP A 411 90.98 14.62 -55.17
CA ASP A 411 91.17 15.67 -56.17
C ASP A 411 92.47 16.44 -55.92
N ALA A 412 92.79 16.75 -54.66
CA ALA A 412 94.05 17.37 -54.27
C ALA A 412 95.28 16.48 -54.57
N LEU A 413 95.18 15.15 -54.39
CA LEU A 413 96.25 14.22 -54.76
C LEU A 413 96.40 14.06 -56.27
N VAL A 414 95.30 14.04 -57.02
CA VAL A 414 95.33 14.01 -58.50
C VAL A 414 96.00 15.26 -59.03
N GLU A 415 95.70 16.43 -58.46
CA GLU A 415 96.35 17.69 -58.81
C GLU A 415 97.86 17.64 -58.55
N LYS A 416 98.28 17.17 -57.37
CA LYS A 416 99.71 16.97 -57.04
C LYS A 416 100.40 15.96 -57.97
N LEU A 417 99.71 14.87 -58.34
CA LEU A 417 100.23 13.86 -59.26
C LEU A 417 100.40 14.43 -60.66
N ASN A 418 99.43 15.24 -61.13
CA ASN A 418 99.52 15.96 -62.39
C ASN A 418 100.69 16.96 -62.39
N GLN A 419 100.85 17.75 -61.31
CA GLN A 419 101.98 18.68 -61.14
C GLN A 419 103.34 17.94 -61.20
N LEU A 420 103.51 16.85 -60.46
CA LEU A 420 104.75 16.06 -60.46
C LEU A 420 105.00 15.36 -61.80
N SER A 421 103.95 14.89 -62.48
CA SER A 421 104.06 14.28 -63.81
C SER A 421 104.53 15.27 -64.89
N GLN A 422 104.30 16.57 -64.70
CA GLN A 422 104.81 17.65 -65.57
C GLN A 422 106.26 18.03 -65.26
N VAL A 423 106.73 17.81 -64.03
CA VAL A 423 108.13 18.09 -63.61
C VAL A 423 109.10 17.01 -64.11
N ILE A 424 108.67 15.73 -64.21
CA ILE A 424 109.52 14.61 -64.65
C ILE A 424 110.08 14.76 -66.09
N PRO A 425 109.30 15.25 -67.09
CA PRO A 425 109.82 15.58 -68.42
C PRO A 425 110.84 16.72 -68.42
N GLN A 426 110.69 17.70 -67.52
CA GLN A 426 111.59 18.84 -67.42
C GLN A 426 112.92 18.48 -66.75
N ALA A 427 112.90 17.61 -65.73
CA ALA A 427 114.11 17.11 -65.07
C ALA A 427 114.95 16.18 -65.96
N LYS A 428 114.35 15.54 -66.99
CA LYS A 428 115.10 14.71 -67.98
C LYS A 428 115.96 15.55 -68.95
N ALA A 429 115.78 16.87 -69.00
CA ALA A 429 116.59 17.77 -69.84
C ALA A 429 117.84 18.33 -69.12
N THR A 430 117.96 18.09 -67.81
CA THR A 430 119.10 18.48 -66.97
C THR A 430 119.68 17.21 -66.34
N ASP A 431 120.94 16.86 -66.62
CA ASP A 431 121.64 15.62 -66.19
C ASP A 431 121.86 15.48 -64.65
N SER A 432 120.91 15.91 -63.82
CA SER A 432 120.94 15.78 -62.36
C SER A 432 120.24 14.49 -61.93
N SER A 433 121.02 13.40 -61.85
CA SER A 433 120.53 12.06 -61.48
C SER A 433 119.90 11.98 -60.07
N ALA A 434 120.18 12.91 -59.16
CA ALA A 434 119.69 12.87 -57.79
C ALA A 434 118.23 13.33 -57.66
N GLU A 435 117.87 14.43 -58.32
CA GLU A 435 116.51 14.99 -58.30
C GLU A 435 115.50 14.07 -59.00
N LEU A 436 115.95 13.37 -60.04
CA LEU A 436 115.12 12.40 -60.77
C LEU A 436 114.75 11.18 -59.94
N ILE A 437 115.68 10.70 -59.09
CA ILE A 437 115.45 9.59 -58.16
C ILE A 437 114.50 10.01 -57.03
N GLU A 438 114.63 11.25 -56.53
CA GLU A 438 113.77 11.78 -55.48
C GLU A 438 112.35 12.03 -55.99
N ALA A 439 112.19 12.56 -57.21
CA ALA A 439 110.90 12.73 -57.88
C ALA A 439 110.21 11.37 -58.15
N ASP A 440 110.94 10.32 -58.57
CA ASP A 440 110.37 8.98 -58.75
C ASP A 440 109.93 8.35 -57.41
N ARG A 441 110.71 8.54 -56.34
CA ARG A 441 110.32 8.10 -54.99
C ARG A 441 109.07 8.84 -54.50
N ALA A 442 108.99 10.16 -54.70
CA ALA A 442 107.82 10.96 -54.36
C ALA A 442 106.58 10.52 -55.17
N LEU A 443 106.74 10.26 -56.47
CA LEU A 443 105.67 9.78 -57.34
C LEU A 443 105.15 8.42 -56.90
N ARG A 444 106.03 7.45 -56.59
CA ARG A 444 105.61 6.13 -56.07
C ARG A 444 104.88 6.26 -54.74
N ARG A 445 105.33 7.15 -53.85
CA ARG A 445 104.67 7.40 -52.56
C ARG A 445 103.27 8.00 -52.74
N ILE A 446 103.13 8.98 -53.63
CA ILE A 446 101.84 9.61 -53.94
C ILE A 446 100.92 8.64 -54.68
N LYS A 447 101.45 7.83 -55.59
CA LYS A 447 100.69 6.76 -56.26
C LYS A 447 100.17 5.72 -55.25
N GLY A 448 101.01 5.31 -54.29
CA GLY A 448 100.59 4.41 -53.22
C GLY A 448 99.49 5.02 -52.34
N MET A 449 99.62 6.30 -51.96
CA MET A 449 98.56 7.02 -51.24
C MET A 449 97.26 7.14 -52.06
N TYR A 450 97.35 7.39 -53.37
CA TYR A 450 96.20 7.45 -54.26
C TYR A 450 95.50 6.09 -54.39
N GLU A 451 96.24 4.99 -54.51
CA GLU A 451 95.68 3.63 -54.55
C GLU A 451 94.98 3.27 -53.24
N GLN A 452 95.57 3.63 -52.09
CA GLN A 452 94.92 3.49 -50.78
C GLN A 452 93.63 4.31 -50.67
N LEU A 453 93.67 5.57 -51.10
CA LEU A 453 92.49 6.44 -51.06
C LEU A 453 91.39 5.95 -52.00
N LYS A 454 91.75 5.41 -53.17
CA LYS A 454 90.82 4.78 -54.11
C LYS A 454 90.18 3.53 -53.49
N SER A 455 90.95 2.72 -52.77
CA SER A 455 90.43 1.55 -52.03
C SER A 455 89.45 1.99 -50.93
N GLN A 456 89.81 2.99 -50.13
CA GLN A 456 88.95 3.54 -49.08
C GLN A 456 87.66 4.16 -49.64
N PHE A 457 87.75 4.87 -50.77
CA PHE A 457 86.57 5.40 -51.45
C PHE A 457 85.65 4.29 -51.93
N HIS A 458 86.20 3.21 -52.50
CA HIS A 458 85.43 2.07 -52.94
C HIS A 458 84.72 1.37 -51.77
N GLU A 459 85.45 1.09 -50.68
CA GLU A 459 84.88 0.46 -49.48
C GLU A 459 83.78 1.32 -48.86
N LYS A 460 84.00 2.64 -48.69
CA LYS A 460 82.96 3.53 -48.14
C LYS A 460 81.78 3.68 -49.08
N SER A 461 81.99 3.67 -50.40
CA SER A 461 80.90 3.67 -51.37
C SER A 461 80.05 2.41 -51.26
N GLN A 462 80.66 1.23 -51.07
CA GLN A 462 79.92 -0.01 -50.82
C GLN A 462 79.12 0.06 -49.51
N VAL A 463 79.72 0.56 -48.43
CA VAL A 463 79.02 0.75 -47.15
C VAL A 463 77.86 1.74 -47.28
N LEU A 464 78.01 2.81 -48.05
CA LEU A 464 76.94 3.77 -48.32
C LEU A 464 75.78 3.12 -49.08
N ASP A 465 76.08 2.32 -50.11
CA ASP A 465 75.05 1.64 -50.90
C ASP A 465 74.32 0.58 -50.07
N GLU A 466 75.03 -0.16 -49.21
CA GLU A 466 74.43 -1.12 -48.30
C GLU A 466 73.58 -0.43 -47.22
N THR A 467 74.04 0.71 -46.69
CA THR A 467 73.28 1.51 -45.72
C THR A 467 72.01 2.09 -46.37
N ARG A 468 72.08 2.53 -47.62
CA ARG A 468 70.91 2.98 -48.41
C ARG A 468 69.89 1.86 -48.57
N ARG A 469 70.34 0.65 -48.95
CA ARG A 469 69.45 -0.51 -49.06
C ARG A 469 68.76 -0.84 -47.74
N GLN A 470 69.51 -0.82 -46.65
CA GLN A 470 68.94 -1.06 -45.32
C GLN A 470 67.94 0.04 -44.92
N LEU A 471 68.25 1.30 -45.22
CA LEU A 471 67.36 2.42 -44.94
C LEU A 471 66.05 2.30 -45.73
N PHE A 472 66.13 2.01 -47.04
CA PHE A 472 64.94 1.77 -47.86
C PHE A 472 64.11 0.59 -47.35
N ALA A 473 64.73 -0.52 -46.92
CA ALA A 473 64.02 -1.66 -46.37
C ALA A 473 63.31 -1.34 -45.04
N VAL A 474 63.90 -0.49 -44.20
CA VAL A 474 63.28 -0.03 -42.94
C VAL A 474 62.14 0.95 -43.23
N GLU A 475 62.33 1.89 -44.17
CA GLU A 475 61.27 2.81 -44.61
C GLU A 475 60.08 2.07 -45.21
N GLU A 476 60.32 1.07 -46.06
CA GLU A 476 59.27 0.24 -46.65
C GLU A 476 58.49 -0.51 -45.57
N LYS A 477 59.17 -1.13 -44.60
CA LYS A 477 58.51 -1.80 -43.48
C LYS A 477 57.68 -0.84 -42.63
N LEU A 478 58.20 0.35 -42.35
CA LEU A 478 57.48 1.37 -41.58
C LEU A 478 56.24 1.85 -42.33
N LEU A 479 56.36 2.09 -43.64
CA LEU A 479 55.24 2.50 -44.48
C LEU A 479 54.18 1.40 -44.56
N LEU A 480 54.57 0.15 -44.77
CA LEU A 480 53.66 -0.99 -44.75
C LEU A 480 52.93 -1.12 -43.42
N SER A 481 53.64 -0.97 -42.29
CA SER A 481 53.03 -1.01 -40.96
C SER A 481 52.04 0.13 -40.74
N GLN A 482 52.34 1.34 -41.22
CA GLN A 482 51.43 2.48 -41.17
C GLN A 482 50.20 2.30 -42.06
N ILE A 483 50.38 1.76 -43.26
CA ILE A 483 49.27 1.43 -44.16
C ILE A 483 48.39 0.36 -43.51
N GLU A 484 48.98 -0.69 -42.94
CA GLU A 484 48.22 -1.75 -42.27
C GLU A 484 47.40 -1.21 -41.08
N ILE A 485 47.95 -0.25 -40.31
CA ILE A 485 47.20 0.44 -39.24
C ILE A 485 46.06 1.28 -39.83
N GLN A 486 46.31 2.07 -40.86
CA GLN A 486 45.28 2.92 -41.49
C GLN A 486 44.20 2.12 -42.20
N GLU A 487 44.56 0.99 -42.82
CA GLU A 487 43.62 0.07 -43.43
C GLU A 487 42.80 -0.66 -42.35
N LYS A 488 43.42 -1.05 -41.23
CA LYS A 488 42.71 -1.53 -40.04
C LYS A 488 41.72 -0.52 -39.49
N GLU A 489 42.11 0.75 -39.37
CA GLU A 489 41.23 1.83 -38.92
C GLU A 489 40.09 2.13 -39.92
N ARG A 490 40.30 1.94 -41.23
CA ARG A 490 39.32 2.28 -42.26
C ARG A 490 38.40 1.15 -42.68
N TYR A 491 38.89 -0.09 -42.68
CA TYR A 491 38.25 -1.18 -43.42
C TYR A 491 38.09 -2.48 -42.64
N GLU A 492 38.92 -2.74 -41.63
CA GLU A 492 38.71 -3.93 -40.80
C GLU A 492 37.78 -3.61 -39.64
N TYR A 493 36.68 -4.36 -39.57
CA TYR A 493 36.05 -4.61 -38.28
C TYR A 493 37.13 -5.22 -37.39
N SER A 494 37.51 -4.51 -36.33
CA SER A 494 38.46 -5.04 -35.35
C SER A 494 37.98 -6.44 -34.93
N GLU A 495 38.88 -7.41 -34.73
CA GLU A 495 38.48 -8.73 -34.20
C GLU A 495 37.63 -8.57 -32.93
N ILE A 496 37.91 -7.52 -32.16
CA ILE A 496 37.13 -7.12 -30.99
C ILE A 496 35.73 -6.63 -31.40
N GLU A 497 35.57 -5.86 -32.47
CA GLU A 497 34.26 -5.43 -32.98
C GLU A 497 33.46 -6.61 -33.54
N ALA A 498 34.09 -7.55 -34.23
CA ALA A 498 33.43 -8.77 -34.71
C ALA A 498 32.97 -9.66 -33.53
N GLU A 499 33.80 -9.79 -32.49
CA GLU A 499 33.45 -10.51 -31.27
C GLU A 499 32.37 -9.78 -30.46
N LEU A 500 32.44 -8.44 -30.40
CA LEU A 500 31.41 -7.59 -29.80
C LEU A 500 30.09 -7.67 -30.57
N GLU A 501 30.12 -7.70 -31.91
CA GLU A 501 28.93 -7.88 -32.75
C GLU A 501 28.31 -9.25 -32.50
N LYS A 502 29.11 -10.31 -32.44
CA LYS A 502 28.64 -11.65 -32.09
C LYS A 502 28.01 -11.68 -30.70
N HIS A 503 28.60 -10.97 -29.72
CA HIS A 503 28.04 -10.83 -28.38
C HIS A 503 26.76 -9.98 -28.36
N LEU A 504 26.68 -8.91 -29.14
CA LEU A 504 25.49 -8.08 -29.32
C LEU A 504 24.34 -8.87 -29.95
N ILE A 505 24.62 -9.69 -30.96
CA ILE A 505 23.63 -10.57 -31.58
C ILE A 505 23.15 -11.63 -30.57
N ALA A 506 24.08 -12.23 -29.81
CA ALA A 506 23.73 -13.22 -28.79
C ALA A 506 22.86 -12.62 -27.67
N THR A 507 23.24 -11.45 -27.15
CA THR A 507 22.48 -10.73 -26.12
C THR A 507 21.13 -10.23 -26.65
N HIS A 508 21.06 -9.74 -27.89
CA HIS A 508 19.79 -9.37 -28.52
C HIS A 508 18.86 -10.59 -28.68
N LYS A 509 19.41 -11.74 -29.09
CA LYS A 509 18.65 -12.99 -29.19
C LYS A 509 18.14 -13.47 -27.83
N ALA A 510 18.96 -13.38 -26.79
CA ALA A 510 18.58 -13.70 -25.41
C ALA A 510 17.50 -12.75 -24.88
N SER A 511 17.66 -11.43 -25.07
CA SER A 511 16.68 -10.42 -24.69
C SER A 511 15.34 -10.62 -25.40
N LYS A 512 15.36 -10.93 -26.70
CA LYS A 512 14.15 -11.26 -27.47
C LYS A 512 13.44 -12.51 -26.92
N LYS A 513 14.20 -13.54 -26.51
CA LYS A 513 13.64 -14.75 -25.89
C LYS A 513 12.98 -14.43 -24.55
N MET A 514 13.65 -13.69 -23.67
CA MET A 514 13.08 -13.24 -22.40
C MET A 514 11.79 -12.42 -22.60
N TYR A 515 11.78 -11.51 -23.58
CA TYR A 515 10.59 -10.72 -23.89
C TYR A 515 9.42 -11.62 -24.33
N GLN A 516 9.68 -12.64 -25.14
CA GLN A 516 8.66 -13.61 -25.55
C GLN A 516 8.12 -14.42 -24.36
N GLU A 517 8.99 -14.86 -23.45
CA GLU A 517 8.60 -15.57 -22.23
C GLU A 517 7.74 -14.68 -21.32
N ALA A 518 8.12 -13.42 -21.14
CA ALA A 518 7.33 -12.45 -20.38
C ALA A 518 5.95 -12.17 -21.02
N CYS A 519 5.87 -12.07 -22.35
CA CYS A 519 4.58 -11.94 -23.04
C CYS A 519 3.69 -13.18 -22.83
N GLN A 520 4.25 -14.38 -22.88
CA GLN A 520 3.51 -15.62 -22.62
C GLN A 520 3.00 -15.70 -21.17
N GLU A 521 3.80 -15.26 -20.21
CA GLU A 521 3.40 -15.18 -18.80
C GLU A 521 2.27 -14.18 -18.59
N ILE A 522 2.35 -13.00 -19.21
CA ILE A 522 1.28 -11.99 -19.18
C ILE A 522 -0.01 -12.53 -19.82
N GLU A 523 0.08 -13.26 -20.93
CA GLU A 523 -1.08 -13.91 -21.56
C GLU A 523 -1.70 -14.96 -20.63
N ALA A 524 -0.89 -15.81 -19.99
CA ALA A 524 -1.36 -16.79 -19.01
C ALA A 524 -2.04 -16.13 -17.79
N LEU A 525 -1.49 -15.02 -17.29
CA LEU A 525 -2.11 -14.26 -16.20
C LEU A 525 -3.45 -13.64 -16.63
N HIS A 526 -3.54 -13.10 -17.85
CA HIS A 526 -4.81 -12.60 -18.38
C HIS A 526 -5.86 -13.72 -18.51
N GLU A 527 -5.46 -14.94 -18.90
CA GLU A 527 -6.35 -16.10 -18.96
C GLU A 527 -6.88 -16.48 -17.57
N ILE A 528 -6.01 -16.50 -16.56
CA ILE A 528 -6.42 -16.74 -15.16
C ILE A 528 -7.41 -15.66 -14.69
N ILE A 529 -7.14 -14.38 -14.97
CA ILE A 529 -8.04 -13.27 -14.61
C ILE A 529 -9.38 -13.42 -15.33
N ALA A 530 -9.37 -13.77 -16.61
CA ALA A 530 -10.60 -14.00 -17.39
C ALA A 530 -11.44 -15.15 -16.80
N ASN A 531 -10.80 -16.24 -16.39
CA ASN A 531 -11.47 -17.37 -15.75
C ASN A 531 -12.05 -17.01 -14.37
N LEU A 532 -11.37 -16.17 -13.59
CA LEU A 532 -11.87 -15.69 -12.29
C LEU A 532 -13.02 -14.68 -12.42
N LEU A 533 -13.09 -13.94 -13.54
CA LEU A 533 -14.14 -12.95 -13.79
C LEU A 533 -15.39 -13.54 -14.46
N GLN A 534 -15.36 -14.81 -14.91
CA GLN A 534 -16.57 -15.47 -15.38
C GLN A 534 -17.52 -15.69 -14.20
N PRO A 535 -18.75 -15.14 -14.23
CA PRO A 535 -19.73 -15.34 -13.17
C PRO A 535 -20.10 -16.83 -13.11
N ALA A 536 -20.02 -17.39 -11.90
CA ALA A 536 -20.34 -18.78 -11.60
C ALA A 536 -21.79 -19.16 -11.93
#